data_AF-A0A6A6KUS1-F1
#
_entry.id   AF-A0A6A6KUS1-F1
#
_cell.length_a   1.000
_cell.length_b   1.000
_cell.length_c   1.000
_cell.angle_alpha   90.00
_cell.angle_beta   90.00
_cell.angle_gamma   90.00
#
_symmetry.space_group_name_H-M   'P 1'
#
loop_
_entity.id
_entity.type
_entity.pdbx_description
1 polymer ?
#
loop_
_entity_poly.entity_id
_entity_poly.type
_entity_poly.pdbx_seq_one_letter_code
_entity_poly.pdbx_strand_id
1 'polypeptide(L)'
;MSEPGGYEPVDPNSPKIQSLAHFVVYDYNDEKRTHLKLLKVLKAEKQVVDGTIYRLTLEVSNGGLIEVYETIFYVKVEEFKRIVPH
;
A
#
# COMPACT_ATOMS: atom_id res chain seq x y z
N MET A 1 15.98 1.25 20.84
CA MET A 1 15.02 0.30 21.41
C MET A 1 13.78 0.38 20.54
N SER A 2 13.55 -0.61 19.68
CA SER A 2 12.36 -0.66 18.83
C SER A 2 11.26 -1.35 19.64
N GLU A 3 10.15 -0.65 19.87
CA GLU A 3 9.01 -1.22 20.59
C GLU A 3 8.46 -2.42 19.81
N PRO A 4 8.27 -3.59 20.45
CA PRO A 4 7.63 -4.73 19.80
C PRO A 4 6.19 -4.32 19.43
N GLY A 5 5.95 -4.09 18.15
CA GLY A 5 4.65 -3.68 17.61
C GLY A 5 4.60 -2.30 16.94
N GLY A 6 5.73 -1.58 16.81
CA GLY A 6 5.77 -0.31 16.07
C GLY A 6 5.74 -0.47 14.54
N TYR A 7 5.44 0.62 13.84
CA TYR A 7 5.62 0.68 12.40
C TYR A 7 7.12 0.59 12.04
N GLU A 8 7.44 -0.35 11.17
CA GLU A 8 8.78 -0.52 10.61
C GLU A 8 8.85 0.13 9.22
N PRO A 9 9.84 1.00 8.95
CA PRO A 9 10.05 1.53 7.61
C PRO A 9 10.42 0.39 6.65
N VAL A 10 9.86 0.45 5.44
CA VAL A 10 10.16 -0.48 4.34
C VAL A 10 10.54 0.30 3.10
N ASP A 11 11.26 -0.34 2.17
CA ASP A 11 11.66 0.32 0.94
C ASP A 11 10.42 0.71 0.10
N PRO A 12 10.16 2.02 -0.11
CA PRO A 12 9.04 2.48 -0.91
C PRO A 12 9.14 2.04 -2.37
N ASN A 13 10.35 1.76 -2.88
CA ASN A 13 10.58 1.33 -4.27
C ASN A 13 10.50 -0.18 -4.45
N SER A 14 10.29 -0.94 -3.37
CA SER A 14 10.19 -2.38 -3.48
C SER A 14 8.99 -2.79 -4.37
N PRO A 15 9.12 -3.84 -5.20
CA PRO A 15 8.05 -4.24 -6.13
C PRO A 15 6.71 -4.49 -5.45
N LYS A 16 6.73 -5.01 -4.21
CA LYS A 16 5.53 -5.24 -3.41
C LYS A 16 4.83 -3.91 -3.05
N ILE A 17 5.58 -2.92 -2.57
CA ILE A 17 5.02 -1.63 -2.15
C ILE A 17 4.51 -0.85 -3.36
N GLN A 18 5.24 -0.87 -4.49
CA GLN A 18 4.78 -0.27 -5.73
C GLN A 18 3.46 -0.88 -6.21
N SER A 19 3.35 -2.22 -6.18
CA SER A 19 2.11 -2.91 -6.55
C SER A 19 0.94 -2.55 -5.62
N LEU A 20 1.18 -2.49 -4.31
CA LEU A 20 0.17 -2.09 -3.33
C LEU A 20 -0.25 -0.63 -3.51
N ALA A 21 0.68 0.28 -3.76
CA ALA A 21 0.38 1.69 -3.99
C ALA A 21 -0.49 1.88 -5.25
N HIS A 22 -0.18 1.17 -6.33
CA HIS A 22 -0.99 1.17 -7.54
C HIS A 22 -2.41 0.63 -7.29
N PHE A 23 -2.52 -0.46 -6.52
CA PHE A 23 -3.82 -1.04 -6.16
C PHE A 23 -4.67 -0.06 -5.36
N VAL A 24 -4.09 0.59 -4.34
CA VAL A 24 -4.83 1.55 -3.50
C VAL A 24 -5.30 2.76 -4.30
N VAL A 25 -4.47 3.30 -5.19
CA VAL A 25 -4.88 4.42 -6.05
C VAL A 25 -5.96 3.99 -7.04
N TYR A 26 -5.86 2.78 -7.59
CA TYR A 26 -6.89 2.22 -8.46
C TYR A 26 -8.24 2.06 -7.72
N ASP A 27 -8.22 1.45 -6.54
CA ASP A 27 -9.40 1.21 -5.70
C ASP A 27 -10.07 2.52 -5.31
N TYR A 28 -9.28 3.52 -4.87
CA TYR A 28 -9.77 4.86 -4.57
C TYR A 28 -10.42 5.54 -5.78
N ASN A 29 -9.80 5.42 -6.96
CA ASN A 29 -10.34 5.99 -8.19
C ASN A 29 -11.66 5.35 -8.59
N ASP A 30 -11.80 4.03 -8.47
CA ASP A 30 -13.05 3.34 -8.78
C ASP A 30 -14.15 3.72 -7.79
N GLU A 31 -13.84 3.75 -6.49
CA GLU A 31 -14.79 4.09 -5.42
C GLU A 31 -15.27 5.55 -5.51
N LYS A 32 -14.33 6.49 -5.68
CA LYS A 32 -14.63 7.93 -5.68
C LYS A 32 -14.94 8.49 -7.06
N ARG A 33 -14.89 7.67 -8.11
CA ARG A 33 -15.03 8.11 -9.51
C ARG A 33 -14.04 9.23 -9.85
N THR A 34 -12.81 9.12 -9.36
CA THR A 34 -11.71 10.06 -9.60
C THR A 34 -10.69 9.47 -10.56
N HIS A 35 -9.71 10.28 -10.97
CA HIS A 35 -8.66 9.89 -11.91
C HIS A 35 -7.26 10.28 -11.41
N LEU A 36 -6.96 9.96 -10.16
CA LEU A 36 -5.64 10.18 -9.57
C LEU A 36 -4.60 9.31 -10.28
N LYS A 37 -3.45 9.89 -10.59
CA LYS A 37 -2.30 9.16 -11.14
C LYS A 37 -1.24 9.05 -10.06
N LEU A 38 -0.86 7.83 -9.68
CA LEU A 38 0.28 7.62 -8.79
C LEU A 38 1.56 8.10 -9.49
N LEU A 39 2.28 9.03 -8.86
CA LEU A 39 3.58 9.51 -9.33
C LEU A 39 4.71 8.77 -8.61
N LYS A 40 4.65 8.74 -7.27
CA LYS A 40 5.71 8.17 -6.44
C LYS A 40 5.20 7.74 -5.08
N VAL A 41 5.85 6.73 -4.50
CA VAL A 41 5.73 6.40 -3.08
C VAL A 41 6.82 7.16 -2.32
N LEU A 42 6.44 8.10 -1.47
CA LEU A 42 7.36 8.94 -0.70
C LEU A 42 7.86 8.22 0.56
N LYS A 43 6.94 7.53 1.24
CA LYS A 43 7.22 6.80 2.47
C LYS A 43 6.40 5.51 2.50
N ALA A 44 6.98 4.47 3.05
CA ALA A 44 6.30 3.20 3.26
C ALA A 44 6.71 2.63 4.61
N GLU A 45 5.71 2.25 5.39
CA GLU A 45 5.87 1.62 6.69
C GLU A 45 4.94 0.42 6.78
N LYS A 46 5.34 -0.61 7.52
CA LYS A 46 4.51 -1.77 7.81
C LYS A 46 4.44 -2.03 9.30
N GLN A 47 3.37 -2.64 9.77
CA GLN A 47 3.26 -3.18 11.10
C GLN A 47 2.73 -4.61 11.02
N VAL A 48 3.45 -5.55 11.62
CA VAL A 48 3.08 -6.97 11.64
C VAL A 48 2.17 -7.22 12.85
N VAL A 49 0.99 -7.78 12.59
CA VAL A 49 -0.02 -8.18 13.59
C VAL A 49 -0.52 -9.60 13.23
N ASP A 50 -1.81 -9.93 13.35
CA ASP A 50 -2.43 -11.13 12.72
C ASP A 50 -2.55 -11.00 11.17
N GLY A 51 -1.59 -10.31 10.55
CA GLY A 51 -1.60 -9.83 9.18
C GLY A 51 -0.56 -8.73 9.02
N THR A 52 -0.73 -7.83 8.06
CA THR A 52 0.18 -6.68 7.91
C THR A 52 -0.60 -5.41 7.65
N ILE A 53 -0.43 -4.40 8.50
CA ILE A 53 -0.90 -3.04 8.23
C ILE A 53 0.19 -2.34 7.44
N TYR A 54 -0.16 -1.73 6.32
CA TYR A 54 0.73 -0.87 5.53
C TYR A 54 0.27 0.58 5.67
N ARG A 55 1.22 1.48 5.90
CA ARG A 55 1.04 2.92 5.86
C ARG A 55 1.92 3.50 4.77
N LEU A 56 1.30 4.06 3.73
CA LEU A 56 2.01 4.64 2.59
C LEU A 56 1.70 6.13 2.50
N THR A 57 2.74 6.91 2.19
CA THR A 57 2.60 8.30 1.74
C THR A 57 2.86 8.34 0.25
N LEU A 58 1.86 8.75 -0.51
CA LEU A 58 1.83 8.71 -1.97
C LEU A 58 1.82 10.14 -2.51
N GLU A 59 2.67 10.39 -3.49
CA GLU A 59 2.58 11.57 -4.35
C GLU A 59 1.74 11.20 -5.57
N VAL A 60 0.67 11.95 -5.83
CA VAL A 60 -0.27 11.71 -6.92
C VAL A 60 -0.48 12.97 -7.73
N SER A 61 -0.87 12.79 -9.00
CA SER A 61 -1.34 13.88 -9.85
C SER A 61 -2.85 13.82 -10.01
N ASN A 62 -3.52 14.93 -9.72
CA ASN A 62 -4.95 15.14 -9.93
C ASN A 62 -5.13 16.23 -11.01
N GLY A 63 -5.37 15.84 -12.25
CA GLY A 63 -5.55 16.79 -13.35
C GLY A 63 -4.36 17.74 -13.59
N GLY A 64 -3.14 17.32 -13.23
CA GLY A 64 -1.92 18.13 -13.35
C GLY A 64 -1.49 18.82 -12.05
N LEU A 65 -2.33 18.83 -11.01
CA LEU A 65 -1.94 19.27 -9.67
C LEU A 65 -1.26 18.12 -8.93
N ILE A 66 -0.12 18.40 -8.30
CA ILE A 66 0.61 17.43 -7.48
C ILE A 66 0.09 17.53 -6.05
N GLU A 67 -0.34 16.41 -5.50
CA GLU A 67 -0.89 16.30 -4.16
C GLU A 67 -0.25 15.12 -3.42
N VAL A 68 -0.23 15.18 -2.09
CA VAL A 68 0.31 14.11 -1.25
C VAL A 68 -0.82 13.51 -0.41
N TYR A 69 -0.97 12.19 -0.51
CA TYR A 69 -1.99 11.42 0.20
C TYR A 69 -1.32 10.45 1.16
N GLU A 70 -1.95 10.25 2.32
CA GLU A 70 -1.60 9.16 3.23
C GLU A 70 -2.69 8.09 3.18
N THR A 71 -2.28 6.84 3.11
CA THR A 71 -3.17 5.68 3.14
C THR A 71 -2.70 4.67 4.16
N ILE A 72 -3.66 4.06 4.87
CA ILE A 72 -3.43 2.99 5.82
C ILE A 72 -4.39 1.85 5.45
N PHE A 73 -3.85 0.68 5.18
CA PHE A 73 -4.66 -0.48 4.80
C PHE A 73 -4.10 -1.77 5.41
N TYR A 74 -4.99 -2.72 5.66
CA TYR A 74 -4.66 -4.01 6.26
C TYR A 74 -4.66 -5.11 5.19
N VAL A 75 -3.58 -5.86 5.11
CA VAL A 75 -3.42 -7.01 4.22
C VAL A 75 -3.37 -8.28 5.06
N LYS A 76 -4.33 -9.15 4.85
CA LYS A 76 -4.32 -10.52 5.36
C LYS A 76 -4.13 -11.46 4.18
N VAL A 77 -3.05 -12.25 4.20
CA VAL A 77 -2.88 -13.33 3.22
C VAL A 77 -3.75 -14.48 3.71
N GLU A 78 -4.85 -14.76 3.03
CA GLU A 78 -5.61 -15.99 3.29
C GLU A 78 -4.78 -17.19 2.84
N GLU A 79 -4.58 -18.18 3.72
CA GLU A 79 -3.89 -19.43 3.37
C GLU A 79 -4.75 -20.26 2.40
N PHE A 80 -4.69 -19.99 1.09
CA PHE A 80 -5.22 -20.90 0.09
C PHE A 80 -4.22 -22.03 -0.18
N LYS A 81 -4.26 -23.07 0.67
CA LYS A 81 -3.59 -24.35 0.39
C LYS A 81 -4.51 -25.21 -0.49
N ARG A 82 -4.39 -25.10 -1.82
CA ARG A 82 -4.87 -26.15 -2.73
C ARG A 82 -3.67 -26.92 -3.29
N ILE A 83 -3.47 -28.13 -2.74
CA ILE A 83 -2.65 -29.15 -3.39
C ILE A 83 -3.50 -29.70 -4.54
N VAL A 84 -3.06 -29.51 -5.78
CA VAL A 84 -3.62 -30.18 -6.96
C VAL A 84 -2.80 -31.45 -7.22
N PRO A 85 -3.43 -32.64 -7.33
CA PRO A 85 -2.73 -33.85 -7.72
C PRO A 85 -2.23 -33.74 -9.18
N HIS A 86 -1.08 -34.37 -9.45
CA HIS A 86 -0.48 -34.48 -10.78
C HIS A 86 -1.21 -35.53 -11.62
#